data_AF-A0A8J7HU20-F1
#
_entry.id   AF-A0A8J7HU20-F1
#
_cell.length_a   1.000
_cell.length_b   1.000
_cell.length_c   1.000
_cell.angle_alpha   90.00
_cell.angle_beta   90.00
_cell.angle_gamma   90.00
#
_symmetry.space_group_name_H-M   'P 1'
#
loop_
_entity.id
_entity.type
_entity.pdbx_description
1 polymer ?
#
loop_
_entity_poly.entity_id
_entity_poly.type
_entity_poly.pdbx_seq_one_letter_code
_entity_poly.pdbx_strand_id
1 'polypeptide(L)'
;MLTRIGSQLDSDSVWSKFSSVGMVESVRSLNDETTVETRYFISSLEENIEQFANAIRSHWGIENSLHWILDVAFKEDESRIRKDNAPQNFAIIRQIAVNLLGKEKRVKRGIKNKQFLAAMDNNYLLNILALA
;
A
#
# COMPACT_ATOMS: atom_id res chain seq x y z
N MET A 1 23.08 5.74 0.79
CA MET A 1 22.70 5.39 2.17
C MET A 1 23.92 5.63 3.05
N LEU A 2 23.73 6.24 4.22
CA LEU A 2 24.77 6.47 5.21
C LEU A 2 24.68 5.39 6.28
N THR A 3 25.81 4.77 6.61
CA THR A 3 25.94 3.70 7.61
C THR A 3 27.00 4.08 8.64
N ARG A 4 27.06 3.34 9.77
CA ARG A 4 28.02 3.58 10.86
C ARG A 4 27.92 4.96 11.51
N ILE A 5 26.71 5.52 11.50
CA ILE A 5 26.35 6.83 12.08
C ILE A 5 25.58 6.71 13.41
N GLY A 6 25.50 5.50 13.97
CA GLY A 6 24.74 5.18 15.18
C GLY A 6 25.06 6.11 16.34
N SER A 7 26.33 6.22 16.72
CA SER A 7 26.75 7.09 17.82
C SER A 7 26.60 8.59 17.56
N GLN A 8 26.45 9.01 16.30
CA GLN A 8 26.30 10.42 15.91
C GLN A 8 24.85 10.88 15.96
N LEU A 9 23.91 10.01 15.58
CA LEU A 9 22.48 10.33 15.48
C LEU A 9 21.63 9.72 16.59
N ASP A 10 22.10 8.65 17.23
CA ASP A 10 21.41 7.92 18.28
C ASP A 10 22.38 7.52 19.40
N SER A 11 23.02 8.54 20.01
CA SER A 11 24.01 8.34 21.09
C SER A 11 23.46 7.55 22.26
N ASP A 12 22.19 7.75 22.57
CA ASP A 12 21.50 7.14 23.70
C ASP A 12 20.86 5.80 23.32
N SER A 13 21.05 5.35 22.07
CA SER A 13 20.52 4.09 21.52
C SER A 13 19.00 3.94 21.73
N VAL A 14 18.26 5.03 21.53
CA VAL A 14 16.80 5.11 21.67
C VAL A 14 16.12 4.28 20.58
N TRP A 15 16.70 4.21 19.38
CA TRP A 15 16.18 3.42 18.27
C TRP A 15 16.81 2.03 18.26
N SER A 16 16.07 1.05 18.78
CA SER A 16 16.44 -0.36 18.69
C SER A 16 16.74 -0.76 17.24
N LYS A 17 17.96 -1.27 17.01
CA LYS A 17 18.48 -1.73 15.70
C LYS A 17 18.63 -0.61 14.67
N PHE A 18 18.92 0.61 15.06
CA PHE A 18 19.32 1.64 14.11
C PHE A 18 20.67 1.30 13.46
N SER A 19 20.71 1.28 12.12
CA SER A 19 21.91 0.88 11.36
C SER A 19 22.27 1.87 10.25
N SER A 20 21.28 2.57 9.68
CA SER A 20 21.52 3.45 8.56
C SER A 20 20.48 4.56 8.40
N VAL A 21 20.88 5.63 7.69
CA VAL A 21 19.98 6.65 7.16
C VAL A 21 20.02 6.60 5.64
N GLY A 22 18.84 6.48 5.04
CA GLY A 22 18.68 6.55 3.59
C GLY A 22 18.02 7.86 3.18
N MET A 23 18.46 8.42 2.05
CA MET A 23 17.83 9.57 1.41
C MET A 23 17.28 9.12 0.07
N VAL A 24 16.04 9.49 -0.23
CA VAL A 24 15.42 9.29 -1.54
C VAL A 24 14.96 10.61 -2.10
N GLU A 25 15.34 10.86 -3.33
CA GLU A 25 14.78 11.94 -4.14
C GLU A 25 13.71 11.35 -5.07
N SER A 26 12.53 11.97 -5.09
CA SER A 26 11.43 11.63 -5.97
C SER A 26 11.18 12.78 -6.94
N VAL A 27 11.35 12.51 -8.23
CA VAL A 27 11.05 13.48 -9.29
C VAL A 27 9.71 13.09 -9.92
N ARG A 28 8.78 14.04 -9.96
CA ARG A 28 7.48 13.87 -10.62
C ARG A 28 7.28 15.00 -11.62
N SER A 29 7.15 14.63 -12.89
CA SER A 29 6.77 15.53 -13.98
C SER A 29 5.30 15.31 -14.34
N LEU A 30 4.49 16.35 -14.26
CA LEU A 30 3.10 16.36 -14.67
C LEU A 30 2.87 17.59 -15.55
N ASN A 31 2.47 17.36 -16.81
CA ASN A 31 2.40 18.41 -17.82
C ASN A 31 3.74 19.17 -17.91
N ASP A 32 3.72 20.49 -17.79
CA ASP A 32 4.91 21.35 -17.85
C ASP A 32 5.56 21.59 -16.47
N GLU A 33 5.03 21.00 -15.40
CA GLU A 33 5.56 21.15 -14.04
C GLU A 33 6.38 19.92 -13.63
N THR A 34 7.59 20.17 -13.13
CA THR A 34 8.41 19.15 -12.48
C THR A 34 8.60 19.51 -11.01
N THR A 35 8.26 18.55 -10.15
CA THR A 35 8.42 18.64 -8.70
C THR A 35 9.48 17.65 -8.24
N VAL A 36 10.30 18.06 -7.28
CA VAL A 36 11.34 17.24 -6.67
C VAL A 36 11.10 17.23 -5.17
N GLU A 37 11.04 16.04 -4.59
CA GLU A 37 10.83 15.86 -3.15
C GLU A 37 11.93 14.96 -2.58
N THR A 38 12.57 15.42 -1.52
CA THR A 38 13.62 14.67 -0.80
C THR A 38 13.07 14.17 0.53
N ARG A 39 13.22 12.87 0.77
CA ARG A 39 12.78 12.21 2.01
C ARG A 39 13.95 11.46 2.65
N TYR A 40 14.03 11.52 3.97
CA TYR A 40 15.03 10.81 4.77
C TYR A 40 14.36 9.70 5.57
N PHE A 41 15.02 8.55 5.68
CA PHE A 41 14.53 7.34 6.31
C PHE A 41 15.55 6.84 7.32
N ILE A 42 15.08 6.48 8.51
CA ILE A 42 15.84 5.72 9.50
C ILE A 42 15.58 4.23 9.23
N SER A 43 16.63 3.42 9.19
CA SER A 43 16.51 2.01 8.87
C SER A 43 17.41 1.12 9.72
N SER A 44 16.94 -0.10 9.95
CA SER A 44 17.74 -1.21 10.48
C SER A 44 18.45 -2.00 9.38
N LEU A 45 18.32 -1.60 8.12
CA LEU A 45 19.12 -2.14 7.03
C LEU A 45 20.55 -1.65 7.19
N GLU A 46 21.52 -2.53 6.95
CA GLU A 46 22.93 -2.16 6.84
C GLU A 46 23.22 -1.62 5.42
N GLU A 47 24.41 -1.86 4.87
CA GLU A 47 24.86 -1.33 3.57
C GLU A 47 24.20 -2.03 2.36
N ASN A 48 22.87 -2.04 2.27
CA ASN A 48 22.12 -2.63 1.16
C ASN A 48 21.18 -1.60 0.50
N ILE A 49 21.74 -0.83 -0.43
CA ILE A 49 21.01 0.21 -1.16
C ILE A 49 19.92 -0.36 -2.08
N GLU A 50 20.14 -1.55 -2.67
CA GLU A 50 19.18 -2.19 -3.56
C GLU A 50 17.93 -2.60 -2.81
N GLN A 51 18.10 -3.24 -1.65
CA GLN A 51 16.99 -3.62 -0.78
C GLN A 51 16.24 -2.39 -0.26
N PHE A 52 16.97 -1.34 0.13
CA PHE A 52 16.37 -0.07 0.56
C PHE A 52 15.52 0.58 -0.55
N ALA A 53 16.08 0.70 -1.76
CA ALA A 53 15.39 1.26 -2.90
C ALA A 53 14.15 0.43 -3.28
N ASN A 54 14.28 -0.90 -3.30
CA ASN A 54 13.17 -1.80 -3.59
C ASN A 54 12.06 -1.71 -2.53
N ALA A 55 12.41 -1.63 -1.25
CA ALA A 55 11.44 -1.47 -0.17
C ALA A 55 10.64 -0.17 -0.31
N ILE A 56 11.31 0.95 -0.59
CA ILE A 56 10.65 2.25 -0.80
C ILE A 56 9.75 2.22 -2.04
N ARG A 57 10.23 1.65 -3.14
CA ARG A 57 9.42 1.55 -4.36
C ARG A 57 8.21 0.65 -4.18
N SER A 58 8.38 -0.46 -3.47
CA SER A 58 7.31 -1.42 -3.16
C SER A 58 6.29 -0.85 -2.17
N HIS A 59 6.72 -0.01 -1.22
CA HIS A 59 5.82 0.69 -0.30
C HIS A 59 4.81 1.58 -1.04
N TRP A 60 5.23 2.31 -2.08
CA TRP A 60 4.32 3.05 -2.98
C TRP A 60 3.32 2.16 -3.72
N GLY A 61 3.63 0.87 -3.87
CA GLY A 61 2.69 -0.11 -4.41
C GLY A 61 1.45 -0.29 -3.54
N ILE A 62 1.54 -0.07 -2.22
CA ILE A 62 0.41 -0.15 -1.29
C ILE A 62 -0.61 0.95 -1.60
N GLU A 63 -0.16 2.19 -1.71
CA GLU A 63 -1.03 3.33 -2.00
C GLU A 63 -1.72 3.18 -3.36
N ASN A 64 -0.94 2.86 -4.39
CA ASN A 64 -1.45 2.76 -5.75
C ASN A 64 -2.33 1.51 -5.98
N SER A 65 -2.01 0.38 -5.35
CA SER A 65 -2.67 -0.90 -5.65
C SER A 65 -3.75 -1.27 -4.64
N LEU A 66 -3.73 -0.72 -3.42
CA LEU A 66 -4.72 -1.00 -2.39
C LEU A 66 -5.57 0.23 -2.09
N HIS A 67 -4.99 1.32 -1.60
CA HIS A 67 -5.75 2.50 -1.14
C HIS A 67 -6.59 3.10 -2.25
N TRP A 68 -6.00 3.37 -3.42
CA TRP A 68 -6.77 3.89 -4.55
C TRP A 68 -7.97 3.00 -4.93
N ILE A 69 -7.84 1.67 -4.84
CA ILE A 69 -8.94 0.74 -5.13
C ILE A 69 -10.02 0.82 -4.05
N LEU A 70 -9.63 0.91 -2.77
CA LEU A 70 -10.56 1.08 -1.65
C LEU A 70 -11.34 2.39 -1.79
N ASP A 71 -10.66 3.48 -2.11
CA ASP A 71 -11.27 4.81 -2.22
C ASP A 71 -12.19 4.90 -3.43
N VAL A 72 -11.76 4.43 -4.60
CA VAL A 72 -12.48 4.65 -5.86
C VAL A 72 -13.47 3.53 -6.18
N ALA A 73 -13.07 2.26 -6.03
CA ALA A 73 -13.92 1.13 -6.38
C ALA A 73 -14.87 0.76 -5.23
N PHE A 74 -14.39 0.83 -3.99
CA PHE A 74 -15.20 0.51 -2.80
C PHE A 74 -15.80 1.74 -2.10
N LYS A 75 -15.48 2.95 -2.57
CA LYS A 75 -16.02 4.20 -2.03
C LYS A 75 -15.79 4.32 -0.52
N GLU A 76 -14.60 3.90 -0.06
CA GLU A 76 -14.25 3.91 1.36
C GLU A 76 -14.36 5.31 1.96
N ASP A 77 -13.84 6.33 1.28
CA ASP A 77 -13.93 7.74 1.71
C ASP A 77 -15.38 8.27 1.79
N GLU A 78 -16.26 7.81 0.90
CA GLU A 78 -17.67 8.22 0.90
C GLU A 78 -18.50 7.46 1.96
N SER A 79 -17.94 6.41 2.57
CA SER A 79 -18.63 5.55 3.53
C SER A 79 -19.08 6.32 4.76
N ARG A 80 -20.37 6.23 5.09
CA ARG A 80 -20.95 6.91 6.27
C ARG A 80 -20.97 6.05 7.54
N ILE A 81 -20.43 4.84 7.49
CA ILE A 81 -20.37 3.90 8.62
C ILE A 81 -19.52 4.51 9.73
N ARG A 82 -20.12 4.77 10.90
CA ARG A 82 -19.47 5.42 12.06
C ARG A 82 -19.82 4.79 13.43
N LYS A 83 -20.64 3.74 13.44
CA LYS A 83 -21.18 3.16 14.67
C LYS A 83 -20.28 2.04 15.19
N ASP A 84 -19.94 2.09 16.48
CA ASP A 84 -19.21 1.05 17.20
C ASP A 84 -17.97 0.56 16.41
N ASN A 85 -17.77 -0.76 16.32
CA ASN A 85 -16.66 -1.38 15.59
C ASN A 85 -16.93 -1.53 14.07
N ALA A 86 -18.05 -1.00 13.56
CA ALA A 86 -18.41 -1.17 12.16
C ALA A 86 -17.37 -0.57 11.18
N PRO A 87 -16.74 0.61 11.44
CA PRO A 87 -15.70 1.13 10.55
C PRO A 87 -14.51 0.17 10.39
N GLN A 88 -14.00 -0.35 11.51
CA GLN A 88 -12.87 -1.27 11.53
C GLN A 88 -13.20 -2.61 10.86
N ASN A 89 -14.36 -3.18 11.20
CA ASN A 89 -14.81 -4.44 10.62
C ASN A 89 -14.98 -4.33 9.10
N PHE A 90 -15.56 -3.22 8.63
CA PHE A 90 -15.81 -3.03 7.21
C PHE A 90 -14.51 -2.74 6.44
N ALA A 91 -13.54 -2.04 7.04
CA ALA A 91 -12.20 -1.87 6.46
C ALA A 91 -11.54 -3.24 6.18
N ILE A 92 -11.59 -4.16 7.15
CA ILE A 92 -11.05 -5.52 7.00
C ILE A 92 -11.79 -6.28 5.88
N ILE A 93 -13.13 -6.24 5.88
CA ILE A 93 -13.94 -6.91 4.85
C ILE A 93 -13.61 -6.38 3.45
N ARG A 94 -13.46 -5.06 3.29
CA ARG A 94 -13.08 -4.45 2.01
C ARG A 94 -11.70 -4.93 1.55
N GLN A 95 -10.71 -4.99 2.44
CA GLN A 95 -9.38 -5.50 2.10
C GLN A 95 -9.42 -6.97 1.66
N ILE A 96 -10.19 -7.82 2.36
CA ILE A 96 -10.41 -9.22 1.96
C ILE A 96 -11.01 -9.27 0.54
N ALA A 97 -12.07 -8.49 0.29
CA ALA A 97 -12.72 -8.45 -1.01
C ALA A 97 -11.79 -7.97 -2.14
N VAL A 98 -11.00 -6.92 -1.91
CA VAL A 98 -9.99 -6.43 -2.88
C VAL A 98 -8.98 -7.53 -3.21
N ASN A 99 -8.47 -8.23 -2.20
CA ASN A 99 -7.52 -9.32 -2.39
C ASN A 99 -8.11 -10.47 -3.23
N LEU A 100 -9.34 -10.90 -2.94
CA LEU A 100 -10.02 -11.95 -3.70
C LEU A 100 -10.29 -11.53 -5.16
N LEU A 101 -10.80 -10.32 -5.36
CA LEU A 101 -11.06 -9.77 -6.70
C LEU A 101 -9.77 -9.55 -7.50
N GLY A 102 -8.66 -9.28 -6.81
CA GLY A 102 -7.31 -9.21 -7.37
C GLY A 102 -6.79 -10.57 -7.82
N LYS A 103 -7.06 -11.64 -7.05
CA LYS A 103 -6.70 -13.03 -7.38
C LYS A 103 -7.52 -13.61 -8.54
N GLU A 104 -8.76 -13.19 -8.72
CA GLU A 104 -9.64 -13.65 -9.79
C GLU A 104 -9.09 -13.29 -11.18
N LYS A 105 -8.72 -14.27 -12.02
CA LYS A 105 -8.11 -14.05 -13.36
C LYS A 105 -8.95 -14.54 -14.55
N ARG A 106 -10.08 -15.23 -14.32
CA ARG A 106 -10.97 -15.78 -15.37
C ARG A 106 -11.58 -14.66 -16.21
N VAL A 107 -11.85 -13.51 -15.60
CA VAL A 107 -12.38 -12.32 -16.28
C VAL A 107 -11.39 -11.16 -16.24
N LYS A 108 -10.96 -10.69 -17.43
CA LYS A 108 -10.06 -9.54 -17.58
C LYS A 108 -10.85 -8.22 -17.51
N ARG A 109 -11.20 -7.79 -16.28
CA ARG A 109 -11.88 -6.51 -15.99
C ARG A 109 -11.28 -5.83 -14.76
N GLY A 110 -11.53 -4.52 -14.61
CA GLY A 110 -11.18 -3.77 -13.41
C GLY A 110 -11.99 -4.22 -12.18
N ILE A 111 -11.47 -3.95 -10.98
CA ILE A 111 -12.05 -4.42 -9.70
C ILE A 111 -13.53 -4.02 -9.55
N LYS A 112 -13.87 -2.76 -9.84
CA LYS A 112 -15.27 -2.27 -9.79
C LYS A 112 -16.22 -3.09 -10.67
N ASN A 113 -15.79 -3.46 -11.88
CA ASN A 113 -16.61 -4.24 -12.80
C ASN A 113 -16.70 -5.72 -12.39
N LYS A 114 -15.64 -6.28 -11.79
CA LYS A 114 -15.70 -7.62 -11.21
C LYS A 114 -16.62 -7.67 -10.00
N GLN A 115 -16.59 -6.65 -9.15
CA GLN A 115 -17.51 -6.51 -8.02
C GLN A 115 -18.97 -6.44 -8.52
N PHE A 116 -19.25 -5.62 -9.54
CA PHE A 116 -20.57 -5.56 -10.16
C PHE A 116 -21.00 -6.92 -10.73
N LEU A 117 -20.11 -7.63 -11.42
CA LEU A 117 -20.41 -8.97 -11.94
C LEU A 117 -20.72 -9.97 -10.81
N ALA A 118 -19.96 -9.93 -9.71
CA ALA A 118 -20.22 -10.77 -8.54
C ALA A 118 -21.56 -10.45 -7.86
N ALA A 119 -22.02 -9.19 -7.95
CA ALA A 119 -23.35 -8.83 -7.47
C ALA A 119 -24.47 -9.35 -8.38
N MET A 120 -24.20 -9.57 -9.68
CA MET A 120 -25.20 -9.98 -10.67
C MET A 120 -25.22 -11.50 -10.94
N ASP A 121 -24.15 -12.21 -10.65
CA ASP A 121 -24.02 -13.65 -10.88
C ASP A 121 -23.46 -14.37 -9.65
N ASN A 122 -24.33 -15.15 -8.99
CA ASN A 122 -24.00 -15.93 -7.81
C ASN A 122 -22.92 -17.01 -8.08
N ASN A 123 -22.90 -17.60 -9.28
CA ASN A 123 -21.87 -18.59 -9.62
C ASN A 123 -20.50 -17.90 -9.71
N TYR A 124 -20.45 -16.72 -10.31
CA TYR A 124 -19.23 -15.92 -10.37
C TYR A 124 -18.79 -15.45 -8.97
N LEU A 125 -19.73 -15.04 -8.10
CA LEU A 125 -19.45 -14.73 -6.71
C LEU A 125 -18.85 -15.93 -5.95
N LEU A 126 -19.46 -17.11 -6.04
CA LEU A 126 -18.97 -18.33 -5.39
C LEU A 126 -17.56 -18.69 -5.88
N ASN A 127 -17.31 -18.53 -7.18
CA ASN A 127 -16.00 -18.74 -7.79
C ASN A 127 -14.92 -17.79 -7.24
N ILE A 128 -15.28 -16.56 -6.88
CA ILE A 128 -14.38 -15.60 -6.21
C ILE A 128 -14.16 -16.00 -4.75
N LEU A 129 -15.22 -16.35 -4.03
CA LEU A 129 -15.13 -16.74 -2.62
C LEU A 129 -14.30 -18.01 -2.42
N ALA A 130 -14.30 -18.92 -3.40
CA ALA A 130 -13.46 -20.12 -3.41
C ALA A 130 -11.95 -19.84 -3.56
N LEU A 131 -11.52 -18.57 -3.75
CA LEU A 131 -10.11 -18.16 -3.80
C LEU A 131 -9.53 -17.74 -2.42
N ALA A 132 -10.35 -17.81 -1.38
CA ALA A 132 -9.99 -17.46 0.00
C ALA A 132 -8.94 -18.43 0.56
#